data_AF-A0A365Z0G3-F1
#
_entry.id   AF-A0A365Z0G3-F1
#
_cell.length_a   1.000
_cell.length_b   1.000
_cell.length_c   1.000
_cell.angle_alpha   90.00
_cell.angle_beta   90.00
_cell.angle_gamma   90.00
#
_symmetry.space_group_name_H-M   'P 1'
#
loop_
_entity.id
_entity.type
_entity.pdbx_description
1 polymer ?
#
loop_
_entity_poly.entity_id
_entity_poly.type
_entity_poly.pdbx_seq_one_letter_code
_entity_poly.pdbx_strand_id
1 'polypeptide(L)' 'MRRLERNGMIVRRVLPTSPVGVEYALTPLGASLREPFGRLYDWTVDHADEIQAHQRDYDRRVRS' A
#
# COMPACT_ATOMS: atom_id res chain seq x y z
N MET A 1 7.73 -7.12 3.78
CA MET A 1 7.09 -8.41 4.11
C MET A 1 7.10 -8.71 5.62
N ARG A 2 8.26 -8.82 6.30
CA ARG A 2 8.35 -9.24 7.71
C ARG A 2 7.42 -8.51 8.69
N ARG A 3 7.23 -7.19 8.54
CA ARG A 3 6.32 -6.40 9.40
C ARG A 3 4.84 -6.72 9.15
N LEU A 4 4.46 -6.98 7.89
CA LEU A 4 3.07 -7.35 7.55
C LEU A 4 2.74 -8.75 8.04
N GLU A 5 3.69 -9.68 7.95
CA GLU A 5 3.58 -11.03 8.49
C GLU A 5 3.51 -11.00 10.03
N ARG A 6 4.39 -10.24 10.70
CA ARG A 6 4.35 -10.05 12.16
C ARG A 6 3.03 -9.46 12.66
N ASN A 7 2.43 -8.56 11.89
CA ASN A 7 1.15 -7.95 12.22
C ASN A 7 -0.05 -8.82 11.80
N GLY A 8 0.17 -10.03 11.28
CA GLY A 8 -0.89 -10.97 10.91
C GLY A 8 -1.66 -10.59 9.64
N MET A 9 -1.15 -9.66 8.83
CA MET A 9 -1.80 -9.23 7.58
C MET A 9 -1.44 -10.14 6.39
N ILE A 10 -0.28 -10.79 6.46
CA ILE A 10 0.19 -11.73 5.44
C ILE A 10 0.55 -13.03 6.12
N VAL A 11 0.20 -14.14 5.50
CA VAL A 11 0.70 -15.47 5.86
C VAL A 11 1.72 -15.93 4.84
N ARG A 12 2.81 -16.54 5.32
CA ARG A 12 3.85 -17.15 4.52
C ARG A 12 3.69 -18.68 4.55
N ARG A 13 3.62 -19.32 3.39
CA ARG A 13 3.60 -20.78 3.25
C ARG A 13 4.82 -21.24 2.48
N VAL A 14 5.54 -22.23 3.02
CA VAL A 14 6.63 -22.90 2.31
C VAL A 14 6.01 -24.03 1.49
N LEU A 15 6.31 -24.05 0.19
CA LEU A 15 5.83 -25.07 -0.73
C LEU A 15 6.91 -26.16 -0.88
N PRO A 16 6.55 -27.45 -0.75
CA PRO A 16 7.48 -28.56 -0.90
C PRO A 16 7.74 -28.83 -2.40
N THR A 17 8.29 -27.85 -3.11
CA THR A 17 8.70 -27.96 -4.52
C THR A 17 10.23 -28.09 -4.62
N SER A 18 10.74 -28.52 -5.78
CA SER A 18 12.18 -28.46 -6.09
C SER A 18 12.39 -27.53 -7.29
N PRO A 19 13.00 -26.35 -7.12
CA PRO A 19 13.48 -25.77 -5.86
C PRO A 19 12.35 -25.37 -4.90
N VAL A 20 12.66 -25.20 -3.60
CA VAL A 20 11.69 -24.84 -2.55
C VAL A 20 11.03 -23.51 -2.89
N GLY A 21 9.71 -23.53 -3.01
CA GLY A 21 8.88 -22.36 -3.26
C GLY A 21 8.41 -21.70 -1.96
N VAL A 22 8.11 -20.40 -2.04
CA VAL A 22 7.46 -19.66 -0.95
C VAL A 22 6.29 -18.90 -1.52
N GLU A 23 5.13 -19.07 -0.92
CA GLU A 23 3.91 -18.34 -1.24
C GLU A 23 3.58 -17.35 -0.12
N TYR A 24 3.09 -16.19 -0.51
CA TYR A 24 2.56 -15.17 0.39
C TYR A 24 1.11 -14.90 0.04
N ALA A 25 0.23 -14.94 1.03
CA ALA A 25 -1.18 -14.64 0.86
C ALA A 25 -1.64 -13.62 1.91
N LEU A 26 -2.62 -12.80 1.55
CA LEU A 26 -3.32 -11.95 2.53
C LEU A 26 -4.13 -12.82 3.48
N THR A 27 -4.12 -12.48 4.75
CA THR A 27 -5.08 -12.99 5.73
C THR A 27 -6.40 -12.20 5.62
N PRO A 28 -7.47 -12.61 6.32
CA PRO A 28 -8.67 -11.77 6.43
C PRO A 28 -8.38 -10.35 6.95
N LEU A 29 -7.43 -10.21 7.88
CA LEU A 29 -6.98 -8.91 8.39
C LEU A 29 -6.23 -8.10 7.30
N GLY A 30 -5.40 -8.75 6.49
CA GLY A 30 -4.75 -8.10 5.36
C GLY A 30 -5.75 -7.66 4.28
N ALA A 31 -6.74 -8.50 4.00
CA ALA A 31 -7.79 -8.22 3.03
C ALA A 31 -8.73 -7.08 3.47
N SER A 32 -8.99 -6.93 4.78
CA SER A 32 -9.83 -5.84 5.31
C SER A 32 -9.24 -4.45 5.09
N LEU A 33 -7.94 -4.34 4.76
CA LEU A 33 -7.32 -3.07 4.38
C LEU A 33 -7.75 -2.56 3.01
N ARG A 34 -8.34 -3.41 2.17
CA ARG A 34 -8.77 -3.01 0.83
C ARG A 34 -9.74 -1.85 0.85
N GLU A 35 -10.72 -1.87 1.75
CA GLU A 35 -11.71 -0.80 1.87
C GLU A 35 -11.10 0.54 2.31
N PRO A 36 -10.36 0.66 3.43
CA PRO A 36 -9.78 1.94 3.84
C PRO A 36 -8.77 2.48 2.83
N PHE A 37 -7.97 1.61 2.18
CA PHE A 37 -7.10 2.06 1.09
C PHE A 37 -7.88 2.53 -0.13
N GLY A 38 -8.98 1.85 -0.48
CA GLY A 38 -9.87 2.30 -1.55
C GLY A 38 -10.43 3.69 -1.27
N ARG A 39 -10.98 3.91 -0.07
CA ARG A 39 -11.50 5.23 0.35
C ARG A 39 -10.43 6.33 0.30
N LEU A 40 -9.22 6.03 0.76
CA LEU A 40 -8.11 6.98 0.71
C LEU A 40 -7.68 7.26 -0.73
N TYR A 41 -7.66 6.23 -1.57
CA TYR A 41 -7.34 6.36 -2.99
C TYR A 41 -8.37 7.23 -3.70
N ASP A 42 -9.66 6.94 -3.53
CA ASP A 42 -10.75 7.69 -4.14
C ASP A 42 -10.68 9.17 -3.73
N TRP A 43 -10.53 9.44 -2.44
CA TRP A 43 -10.35 10.81 -1.95
C TRP A 43 -9.14 11.50 -2.58
N THR A 44 -8.02 10.80 -2.71
CA THR A 44 -6.80 11.33 -3.33
C THR A 44 -7.00 11.65 -4.80
N VAL A 45 -7.74 10.81 -5.53
CA VAL A 45 -8.11 11.03 -6.93
C VAL A 45 -9.02 12.25 -7.05
N ASP A 46 -10.04 12.35 -6.20
CA ASP A 46 -10.99 13.47 -6.19
C ASP A 46 -10.30 14.82 -5.93
N HIS A 47 -9.20 14.83 -5.18
CA HIS A 47 -8.46 16.05 -4.82
C HIS A 47 -7.12 16.17 -5.56
N ALA A 48 -6.89 15.37 -6.60
CA ALA A 48 -5.58 15.28 -7.26
C ALA A 48 -5.12 16.64 -7.81
N ASP A 49 -6.03 17.41 -8.42
CA ASP A 49 -5.71 18.71 -9.01
C ASP A 49 -5.32 19.75 -7.96
N GLU A 50 -6.02 19.77 -6.83
CA GLU A 50 -5.73 20.64 -5.70
C GLU A 50 -4.38 20.30 -5.08
N ILE A 51 -4.12 19.01 -4.84
CA ILE A 51 -2.84 18.52 -4.35
C ILE A 51 -1.70 18.94 -5.29
N GLN A 52 -1.87 18.75 -6.60
CA GLN A 52 -0.86 19.14 -7.59
C GLN A 52 -0.65 20.66 -7.64
N ALA A 53 -1.70 21.47 -7.48
CA ALA A 53 -1.57 22.92 -7.41
C ALA A 53 -0.72 23.33 -6.20
N HIS A 54 -1.00 22.77 -5.02
CA HIS A 54 -0.19 23.02 -3.83
C HIS A 54 1.26 22.57 -3.97
N GLN A 55 1.51 21.41 -4.60
CA GLN A 55 2.87 20.94 -4.89
C GLN A 55 3.63 21.94 -5.78
N ARG A 56 3.02 22.40 -6.88
CA ARG A 56 3.63 23.40 -7.78
C ARG A 56 3.95 24.70 -7.08
N ASP A 57 3.05 25.18 -6.22
CA ASP A 57 3.27 26.41 -5.47
C ASP A 57 4.37 26.28 -4.41
N TYR A 58 4.43 25.13 -3.73
CA TYR A 58 5.52 24.81 -2.80
C TYR A 58 6.87 24.77 -3.54
N ASP A 59 6.95 24.04 -4.65
CA ASP A 59 8.17 23.92 -5.45
C ASP A 59 8.66 25.28 -5.97
N ARG A 60 7.74 26.17 -6.33
CA ARG A 60 8.08 27.55 -6.74
C ARG A 60 8.70 28.35 -5.59
N ARG A 61 8.20 28.18 -4.36
CA ARG A 61 8.71 28.89 -3.17
C ARG A 61 10.09 28.38 -2.76
N VAL A 62 10.32 27.07 -2.81
CA VAL A 62 11.59 26.46 -2.38
C VAL A 62 12.72 26.68 -3.39
N ARG A 63 12.40 26.94 -4.66
CA ARG A 63 13.38 27.23 -5.72
C ARG A 63 13.75 28.72 -5.86
N SER A 64 13.08 29.61 -5.11
CA SER A 64 13.39 31.05 -5.06
C SER A 64 14.28 31.38 -3.88
#